data_AF-A0A958BT59-F1
#
_entry.id   AF-A0A958BT59-F1
#
_cell.length_a   1.000
_cell.length_b   1.000
_cell.length_c   1.000
_cell.angle_alpha   90.00
_cell.angle_beta   90.00
_cell.angle_gamma   90.00
#
_symmetry.space_group_name_H-M   'P 1'
#
loop_
_entity.id
_entity.type
_entity.pdbx_description
1 polymer ?
#
loop_
_entity_poly.entity_id
_entity_poly.type
_entity_poly.pdbx_seq_one_letter_code
_entity_poly.pdbx_strand_id
1 'polypeptide(L)'
;MNSSMSKTSCLGRILTIAAFLWVVIASFGWQLVGGVDLVIDPVWAGLGQVLTLAIPLALLVFLWRPVRERSMFAAWLLATLYLLLLTPTRLFEPVQSQWVLLTQLLLSLLFLGLMGFFGRPQEGPVSLAQMLLAAAAAAIISYPWLWGGALGSLLDTLLAVALGLVVGVNAGLILGRTWLAALSSDSRGRGWDIFTGGLVIGA
;
A
#
# COMPACT_ATOMS: atom_id res chain seq x y z
N MET A 1 18.74 -5.26 -39.16
CA MET A 1 19.64 -5.02 -38.01
C MET A 1 19.21 -3.75 -37.31
N ASN A 2 18.40 -3.85 -36.25
CA ASN A 2 18.10 -2.74 -35.34
C ASN A 2 18.29 -3.25 -33.91
N SER A 3 19.52 -3.14 -33.42
CA SER A 3 19.96 -3.53 -32.08
C SER A 3 19.68 -2.44 -31.04
N SER A 4 18.48 -1.83 -31.08
CA SER A 4 18.04 -0.83 -30.09
C SER A 4 17.13 -1.42 -28.99
N MET A 5 16.84 -2.73 -29.02
CA MET A 5 15.74 -3.33 -28.25
C MET A 5 16.05 -3.83 -26.82
N SER A 6 17.28 -3.74 -26.26
CA SER A 6 17.54 -4.29 -24.91
C SER A 6 17.83 -3.28 -23.79
N LYS A 7 18.19 -2.02 -24.09
CA LYS A 7 18.63 -1.06 -23.05
C LYS A 7 17.50 -0.51 -22.19
N THR A 8 16.31 -0.32 -22.75
CA THR A 8 15.13 0.20 -22.02
C THR A 8 14.60 -0.80 -20.98
N SER A 9 14.73 -2.12 -21.24
CA SER A 9 14.28 -3.15 -20.30
C SER A 9 15.19 -3.28 -19.07
N CYS A 10 16.50 -3.07 -19.18
CA CYS A 10 17.40 -3.18 -18.03
C CYS A 10 17.27 -1.99 -17.08
N LEU A 11 17.19 -0.77 -17.62
CA LEU A 11 17.05 0.44 -16.81
C LEU A 11 15.75 0.44 -16.00
N GLY A 12 14.62 0.05 -16.61
CA GLY A 12 13.33 -0.05 -15.89
C GLY A 12 13.36 -1.04 -14.73
N ARG A 13 14.07 -2.17 -14.89
CA ARG A 13 14.22 -3.18 -13.82
C ARG A 13 15.05 -2.66 -12.66
N ILE A 14 16.21 -2.07 -12.96
CA ILE A 14 17.09 -1.49 -11.95
C ILE A 14 16.35 -0.41 -11.17
N LEU A 15 15.60 0.45 -11.86
CA LEU A 15 14.80 1.48 -11.22
C LEU A 15 13.69 0.91 -10.35
N THR A 16 12.98 -0.13 -10.80
CA THR A 16 11.92 -0.77 -10.02
C THR A 16 12.46 -1.33 -8.71
N ILE A 17 13.61 -2.03 -8.78
CA ILE A 17 14.28 -2.59 -7.60
C ILE A 17 14.78 -1.47 -6.69
N ALA A 18 15.39 -0.42 -7.24
CA ALA A 18 15.88 0.72 -6.46
C ALA A 18 14.75 1.47 -5.76
N ALA A 19 13.62 1.69 -6.45
CA ALA A 19 12.44 2.32 -5.88
C ALA A 19 11.79 1.46 -4.79
N PHE A 20 11.70 0.14 -5.00
CA PHE A 20 11.25 -0.79 -3.96
C PHE A 20 12.15 -0.73 -2.71
N LEU A 21 13.47 -0.82 -2.90
CA LEU A 21 14.43 -0.72 -1.80
C LEU A 21 14.33 0.64 -1.09
N TRP A 22 14.11 1.72 -1.83
CA TRP A 22 13.86 3.03 -1.24
C TRP A 22 12.61 3.04 -0.37
N VAL A 23 11.49 2.48 -0.84
CA VAL A 23 10.24 2.40 -0.06
C VAL A 23 10.47 1.64 1.25
N VAL A 24 11.16 0.50 1.19
CA VAL A 24 11.50 -0.30 2.37
C VAL A 24 12.41 0.50 3.32
N ILE A 25 13.53 1.00 2.82
CA ILE A 25 14.53 1.72 3.63
C ILE A 25 13.92 2.97 4.26
N ALA A 26 13.14 3.77 3.52
CA ALA A 26 12.50 4.96 4.04
C ALA A 26 11.44 4.61 5.10
N SER A 27 10.66 3.55 4.89
CA SER A 27 9.64 3.13 5.85
C SER A 27 10.25 2.66 7.18
N PHE A 28 11.27 1.81 7.13
CA PHE A 28 11.98 1.35 8.33
C PHE A 28 12.85 2.45 8.95
N GLY A 29 13.48 3.29 8.13
CA GLY A 29 14.33 4.39 8.60
C GLY A 29 13.55 5.38 9.48
N TRP A 30 12.34 5.77 9.06
CA TRP A 30 11.49 6.65 9.87
C TRP A 30 10.95 5.97 11.14
N GLN A 31 10.70 4.65 11.11
CA GLN A 31 10.34 3.90 12.31
C GLN A 31 11.49 3.85 13.33
N LEU A 32 12.73 3.65 12.86
CA LEU A 32 13.92 3.68 13.72
C LEU A 32 14.16 5.07 14.31
N VAL A 33 14.02 6.13 13.51
CA VAL A 33 14.15 7.52 14.00
C VAL A 33 13.10 7.83 15.07
N GLY A 34 11.86 7.37 14.89
CA GLY A 34 10.80 7.54 15.88
C GLY A 34 10.98 6.69 17.14
N GLY A 35 11.65 5.54 17.05
CA GLY A 35 11.86 4.62 18.19
C GLY A 35 13.06 4.93 19.08
N VAL A 36 13.99 5.80 18.64
CA VAL A 36 15.22 6.13 19.38
C VAL A 36 15.05 7.40 20.24
N ASP A 37 13.81 7.76 20.60
CA ASP A 37 13.49 8.92 21.45
C ASP A 37 14.17 10.24 21.02
N LEU A 38 14.36 10.43 19.72
CA LEU A 38 15.03 11.62 19.16
C LEU A 38 14.22 12.94 19.32
N VAL A 39 13.23 12.99 20.22
CA VAL A 39 12.38 14.17 20.48
C VAL A 39 11.71 14.68 19.20
N ILE A 40 11.32 13.77 18.30
CA ILE A 40 10.54 14.12 17.11
C ILE A 40 9.10 13.73 17.40
N ASP A 41 8.20 14.71 17.32
CA ASP A 41 6.76 14.50 17.42
C ASP A 41 6.31 13.36 16.46
N PRO A 42 5.53 12.38 16.93
CA PRO A 42 5.01 11.29 16.10
C PRO A 42 4.34 11.75 14.80
N VAL A 43 3.73 12.94 14.79
CA VAL A 43 3.12 13.56 13.61
C VAL A 43 4.18 13.99 12.62
N TRP A 44 5.23 14.68 13.06
CA TRP A 44 6.34 15.11 12.20
C TRP A 44 7.10 13.91 11.62
N ALA A 45 7.27 12.84 12.40
CA ALA A 45 7.83 11.59 11.90
C ALA A 45 6.95 10.96 10.79
N GLY A 46 5.63 10.98 10.97
CA GLY A 46 4.69 10.51 9.95
C GLY A 46 4.72 11.35 8.67
N LEU A 47 4.68 12.67 8.80
CA LEU A 47 4.79 13.60 7.65
C LEU A 47 6.13 13.46 6.94
N GLY A 48 7.23 13.34 7.70
CA GLY A 48 8.56 13.11 7.15
C GLY A 48 8.64 11.82 6.34
N GLN A 49 8.08 10.72 6.85
CA GLN A 49 7.96 9.45 6.13
C GLN A 49 7.18 9.62 4.83
N VAL A 50 6.00 10.24 4.89
CA VAL A 50 5.16 10.47 3.71
C VAL A 50 5.90 11.30 2.68
N LEU A 51 6.52 12.42 3.05
CA LEU A 51 7.20 13.30 2.10
C LEU A 51 8.40 12.59 1.45
N THR A 52 9.16 11.83 2.23
CA THR A 52 10.32 11.05 1.77
C THR A 52 9.92 9.99 0.74
N LEU A 53 8.71 9.42 0.87
CA LEU A 53 8.16 8.44 -0.06
C LEU A 53 7.45 9.12 -1.26
N ALA A 54 6.56 10.06 -0.99
CA ALA A 54 5.66 10.65 -1.98
C ALA A 54 6.40 11.49 -3.02
N ILE A 55 7.42 12.26 -2.63
CA ILE A 55 8.16 13.13 -3.56
C ILE A 55 8.84 12.33 -4.68
N PRO A 56 9.70 11.33 -4.39
CA PRO A 56 10.34 10.55 -5.45
C PRO A 56 9.33 9.71 -6.23
N LEU A 57 8.31 9.14 -5.57
CA LEU A 57 7.28 8.37 -6.28
C LEU A 57 6.46 9.24 -7.22
N ALA A 58 6.04 10.44 -6.80
CA ALA A 58 5.34 11.40 -7.66
C ALA A 58 6.22 11.79 -8.86
N LEU A 59 7.50 12.11 -8.62
CA LEU A 59 8.46 12.41 -9.68
C LEU A 59 8.53 11.26 -10.69
N LEU A 60 8.63 10.01 -10.22
CA LEU A 60 8.65 8.84 -11.08
C LEU A 60 7.31 8.63 -11.82
N VAL A 61 6.16 8.85 -11.18
CA VAL A 61 4.85 8.73 -11.83
C VAL A 61 4.67 9.75 -12.97
N PHE A 62 5.16 10.98 -12.79
CA PHE A 62 4.99 12.05 -13.78
C PHE A 62 6.04 12.04 -14.88
N LEU A 63 7.30 11.73 -14.58
CA LEU A 63 8.38 11.75 -15.57
C LEU A 63 8.56 10.42 -16.32
N TRP A 64 8.18 9.28 -15.72
CA TRP A 64 8.42 7.98 -16.34
C TRP A 64 7.37 7.64 -17.39
N ARG A 65 7.82 7.48 -18.65
CA ARG A 65 6.94 7.25 -19.81
C ARG A 65 6.37 5.83 -19.92
N PRO A 66 7.13 4.75 -19.63
CA PRO A 66 6.60 3.39 -19.69
C PRO A 66 5.39 3.18 -18.77
N VAL A 67 4.28 2.69 -19.34
CA VAL A 67 2.98 2.57 -18.66
C VAL A 67 3.04 1.60 -17.49
N ARG A 68 3.74 0.47 -17.65
CA ARG A 68 3.85 -0.57 -16.62
C ARG A 68 4.57 -0.07 -15.38
N GLU A 69 5.79 0.45 -15.53
CA GLU A 69 6.59 0.96 -14.41
C GLU A 69 5.88 2.15 -13.73
N ARG A 70 5.26 3.03 -14.52
CA ARG A 70 4.45 4.15 -14.00
C ARG A 70 3.29 3.66 -13.13
N SER A 71 2.63 2.56 -13.50
CA SER A 71 1.53 2.00 -12.71
C SER A 71 1.98 1.44 -11.36
N MET A 72 3.19 0.87 -11.28
CA MET A 72 3.79 0.43 -10.01
C MET A 72 4.01 1.62 -9.09
N PHE A 73 4.64 2.68 -9.60
CA PHE A 73 4.88 3.90 -8.84
C PHE A 73 3.58 4.59 -8.42
N ALA A 74 2.54 4.53 -9.26
CA ALA A 74 1.22 5.06 -8.93
C ALA A 74 0.55 4.25 -7.80
N ALA A 75 0.72 2.93 -7.77
CA ALA A 75 0.25 2.08 -6.68
C ALA A 75 0.90 2.49 -5.35
N TRP A 76 2.23 2.59 -5.33
CA TRP A 76 2.99 2.98 -4.15
C TRP A 76 2.70 4.43 -3.72
N LEU A 77 2.51 5.34 -4.68
CA LEU A 77 2.13 6.72 -4.38
C LEU A 77 0.75 6.78 -3.74
N LEU A 78 -0.25 6.06 -4.25
CA LEU A 78 -1.58 5.99 -3.64
C LEU A 78 -1.54 5.36 -2.25
N ALA A 79 -0.74 4.30 -2.04
CA ALA A 79 -0.53 3.73 -0.72
C ALA A 79 0.12 4.76 0.24
N THR A 80 1.07 5.55 -0.25
CA THR A 80 1.69 6.63 0.54
C THR A 80 0.69 7.75 0.87
N LEU A 81 -0.19 8.12 -0.07
CA LEU A 81 -1.26 9.09 0.19
C LEU A 81 -2.29 8.55 1.18
N TYR A 82 -2.54 7.25 1.17
CA TYR A 82 -3.36 6.59 2.19
C TYR A 82 -2.69 6.68 3.57
N LEU A 83 -1.38 6.46 3.67
CA LEU A 83 -0.63 6.69 4.92
C LEU A 83 -0.71 8.16 5.38
N LEU A 84 -0.60 9.11 4.45
CA LEU A 84 -0.77 10.53 4.75
C LEU A 84 -2.14 10.80 5.38
N LEU A 85 -3.20 10.24 4.79
CA LEU A 85 -4.55 10.39 5.30
C LEU A 85 -4.70 9.83 6.72
N LEU A 86 -3.98 8.76 7.07
CA LEU A 86 -3.99 8.17 8.41
C LEU A 86 -3.08 8.91 9.42
N THR A 87 -2.18 9.79 8.98
CA THR A 87 -1.29 10.58 9.86
C THR A 87 -2.01 11.27 11.03
N PRO A 88 -3.20 11.89 10.86
CA PRO A 88 -3.92 12.53 11.96
C PRO A 88 -4.26 11.58 13.12
N THR A 89 -4.30 10.26 12.89
CA THR A 89 -4.58 9.30 13.98
C THR A 89 -3.44 9.22 14.98
N ARG A 90 -2.26 9.78 14.64
CA ARG A 90 -1.11 9.89 15.56
C ARG A 90 -1.25 11.03 16.57
N LEU A 91 -2.27 11.89 16.43
CA LEU A 91 -2.58 12.92 17.43
C LEU A 91 -3.22 12.35 18.70
N PHE A 92 -3.74 11.12 18.62
CA PHE A 92 -4.36 10.45 19.76
C PHE A 92 -3.30 9.71 20.59
N GLU A 93 -3.49 9.72 21.90
CA GLU A 93 -2.65 8.97 22.83
C GLU A 93 -2.87 7.46 22.68
N PRO A 94 -1.84 6.62 22.89
CA PRO A 94 -1.97 5.15 22.80
C PRO A 94 -3.01 4.54 23.74
N VAL A 95 -3.34 5.24 24.85
CA VAL A 95 -4.34 4.80 25.83
C VAL A 95 -5.76 4.86 25.26
N GLN A 96 -5.99 5.64 24.19
CA GLN A 96 -7.30 5.84 23.58
C GLN A 96 -7.50 4.96 22.33
N SER A 97 -7.22 3.66 22.45
CA SER A 97 -7.26 2.69 21.33
C SER A 97 -8.56 2.74 20.51
N GLN A 98 -9.70 2.93 21.17
CA GLN A 98 -11.01 3.02 20.53
C GLN A 98 -11.16 4.23 19.61
N TRP A 99 -10.68 5.41 20.05
CA TRP A 99 -10.72 6.62 19.23
C TRP A 99 -9.78 6.53 18.04
N VAL A 100 -8.61 5.90 18.22
CA VAL A 100 -7.66 5.63 17.13
C VAL A 100 -8.32 4.73 16.08
N LEU A 101 -8.88 3.58 16.49
CA LEU A 101 -9.52 2.63 15.58
C LEU A 101 -10.72 3.26 14.86
N LEU A 102 -11.57 4.00 15.59
CA LEU A 102 -12.72 4.68 15.00
C LEU A 102 -12.29 5.73 13.97
N THR A 103 -11.29 6.55 14.29
CA THR A 103 -10.79 7.58 13.38
C THR A 103 -10.12 6.96 12.16
N GLN A 104 -9.32 5.91 12.34
CA GLN A 104 -8.74 5.14 11.24
C GLN A 104 -9.85 4.59 10.34
N LEU A 105 -10.89 3.97 10.91
CA LEU A 105 -12.01 3.43 10.15
C LEU A 105 -12.73 4.53 9.34
N LEU A 106 -13.04 5.67 9.95
CA LEU A 106 -13.68 6.79 9.27
C LEU A 106 -12.83 7.34 8.12
N LEU A 107 -11.52 7.50 8.33
CA LEU A 107 -10.58 7.95 7.30
C LEU A 107 -10.41 6.92 6.18
N SER A 108 -10.39 5.63 6.51
CA SER A 108 -10.36 4.54 5.53
C SER A 108 -11.63 4.50 4.68
N LEU A 109 -12.80 4.74 5.28
CA LEU A 109 -14.07 4.88 4.57
C LEU A 109 -14.11 6.14 3.69
N LEU A 110 -13.55 7.25 4.17
CA LEU A 110 -13.39 8.47 3.37
C LEU A 110 -12.52 8.21 2.15
N PHE A 111 -11.35 7.56 2.31
CA PHE A 111 -10.50 7.19 1.19
C PHE A 111 -11.21 6.28 0.19
N LEU A 112 -11.96 5.30 0.70
CA LEU A 112 -12.77 4.40 -0.12
C LEU A 112 -13.83 5.18 -0.91
N GLY A 113 -14.50 6.14 -0.27
CA GLY A 113 -15.48 7.02 -0.90
C GLY A 113 -14.86 7.91 -1.98
N LEU A 114 -13.70 8.51 -1.71
CA LEU A 114 -12.94 9.29 -2.69
C LEU A 114 -12.54 8.42 -3.88
N MET A 115 -12.02 7.22 -3.63
CA MET A 115 -11.70 6.26 -4.69
C MET A 115 -12.97 5.88 -5.46
N GLY A 116 -14.08 5.57 -4.80
CA GLY A 116 -15.36 5.26 -5.44
C GLY A 116 -15.86 6.39 -6.34
N PHE A 117 -15.71 7.64 -5.91
CA PHE A 117 -16.15 8.82 -6.65
C PHE A 117 -15.31 9.10 -7.89
N PHE A 118 -13.98 8.96 -7.80
CA PHE A 118 -13.08 9.26 -8.93
C PHE A 118 -12.79 8.08 -9.86
N GLY A 119 -13.20 6.87 -9.49
CA GLY A 119 -12.85 5.67 -10.25
C GLY A 119 -14.01 5.03 -10.99
N ARG A 120 -13.69 4.40 -12.12
CA ARG A 120 -14.64 3.52 -12.81
C ARG A 120 -14.80 2.21 -12.04
N PRO A 121 -16.01 1.62 -12.02
CA PRO A 121 -16.21 0.27 -11.50
C PRO A 121 -15.26 -0.69 -12.21
N GLN A 122 -14.57 -1.56 -11.45
CA GLN A 122 -13.91 -2.70 -12.06
C GLN A 122 -14.97 -3.75 -12.37
N GLU A 123 -15.21 -3.97 -13.66
CA GLU A 123 -16.15 -4.98 -14.14
C GLU A 123 -15.41 -6.31 -14.27
N GLY A 124 -15.70 -7.24 -13.36
CA GLY A 124 -15.19 -8.61 -13.44
C GLY A 124 -15.71 -9.45 -12.26
N PRO A 125 -16.32 -10.61 -12.51
CA PRO A 125 -16.74 -11.49 -11.43
C PRO A 125 -15.50 -12.00 -10.67
N VAL A 126 -15.48 -11.80 -9.35
CA VAL A 126 -14.46 -12.40 -8.48
C VAL A 126 -14.70 -13.90 -8.41
N SER A 127 -13.70 -14.72 -8.70
CA SER A 127 -13.86 -16.18 -8.62
C SER A 127 -13.82 -16.67 -7.17
N LEU A 128 -14.52 -17.78 -6.88
CA LEU A 128 -14.49 -18.42 -5.56
C LEU A 128 -13.05 -18.73 -5.12
N ALA A 129 -12.20 -19.18 -6.04
CA ALA A 129 -10.80 -19.47 -5.76
C ALA A 129 -10.03 -18.22 -5.32
N GLN A 130 -10.27 -17.07 -5.95
CA GLN A 130 -9.66 -15.79 -5.54
C GLN A 130 -10.16 -15.36 -4.16
N MET A 131 -11.45 -15.51 -3.87
CA MET A 131 -12.01 -15.23 -2.54
C MET A 131 -11.39 -16.11 -1.46
N LEU A 132 -11.28 -17.42 -1.70
CA LEU A 132 -10.68 -18.36 -0.76
C LEU A 132 -9.20 -18.06 -0.52
N LEU A 133 -8.46 -17.69 -1.56
CA LEU A 133 -7.05 -17.36 -1.45
C LEU A 133 -6.83 -16.03 -0.70
N ALA A 134 -7.69 -15.04 -0.94
CA ALA A 134 -7.71 -13.80 -0.17
C ALA A 134 -8.07 -14.05 1.30
N ALA A 135 -9.06 -14.90 1.57
CA ALA A 135 -9.44 -15.27 2.93
C ALA A 135 -8.31 -16.04 3.65
N ALA A 136 -7.63 -16.97 2.97
CA ALA A 136 -6.49 -17.69 3.52
C ALA A 136 -5.32 -16.74 3.83
N ALA A 137 -4.99 -15.82 2.92
CA ALA A 137 -3.97 -14.81 3.15
C ALA A 137 -4.32 -13.91 4.34
N ALA A 138 -5.56 -13.43 4.42
CA ALA A 138 -6.04 -12.64 5.54
C ALA A 138 -5.95 -13.40 6.87
N ALA A 139 -6.31 -14.69 6.88
CA ALA A 139 -6.20 -15.54 8.06
C ALA A 139 -4.74 -15.73 8.52
N ILE A 140 -3.82 -15.99 7.58
CA ILE A 140 -2.39 -16.14 7.87
C ILE A 140 -1.80 -14.84 8.43
N ILE A 141 -2.11 -13.69 7.83
CA ILE A 141 -1.61 -12.38 8.26
C ILE A 141 -2.17 -12.01 9.64
N SER A 142 -3.42 -12.36 9.93
CA SER A 142 -4.09 -12.04 11.19
C SER A 142 -3.71 -13.01 12.33
N TYR A 143 -3.23 -14.21 12.02
CA TYR A 143 -2.98 -15.27 12.99
C TYR A 143 -2.08 -14.86 14.18
N PRO A 144 -0.93 -14.19 13.99
CA PRO A 144 -0.07 -13.80 15.11
C PRO A 144 -0.78 -12.90 16.13
N TRP A 145 -1.66 -12.01 15.63
CA TRP A 145 -2.42 -11.07 16.45
C TRP A 145 -3.55 -11.75 17.21
N LEU A 146 -4.22 -12.72 16.59
CA LEU A 146 -5.25 -13.52 17.24
C LEU A 146 -4.65 -14.40 18.36
N TRP A 147 -3.45 -14.95 18.15
CA TRP A 147 -2.74 -15.74 19.15
C TRP A 147 -2.29 -14.90 20.36
N GLY A 148 -1.94 -13.63 20.15
CA GLY A 148 -1.47 -12.71 21.19
C GLY A 148 -2.53 -12.24 22.20
N GLY A 149 -3.77 -12.75 22.14
CA GLY A 149 -4.81 -12.41 23.11
C GLY A 149 -5.44 -11.03 22.90
N ALA A 150 -5.49 -10.53 21.66
CA ALA A 150 -6.08 -9.23 21.30
C ALA A 150 -7.60 -9.10 21.59
N LEU A 151 -8.24 -10.12 22.17
CA LEU A 151 -9.66 -10.15 22.56
C LEU A 151 -9.92 -9.39 23.88
N GLY A 152 -9.28 -8.24 24.09
CA GLY A 152 -9.48 -7.44 25.30
C GLY A 152 -10.91 -6.92 25.42
N SER A 153 -11.47 -6.41 24.31
CA SER A 153 -12.83 -5.87 24.21
C SER A 153 -13.48 -6.36 22.91
N LEU A 154 -14.75 -6.76 22.99
CA LEU A 154 -15.53 -7.16 21.82
C LEU A 154 -15.64 -6.00 20.81
N LEU A 155 -15.80 -4.77 21.30
CA LEU A 155 -15.89 -3.58 20.44
C LEU A 155 -14.59 -3.34 19.69
N ASP A 156 -13.44 -3.45 20.35
CA ASP A 156 -12.13 -3.25 19.74
C ASP A 156 -11.87 -4.32 18.67
N THR A 157 -12.31 -5.56 18.93
CA THR A 157 -12.23 -6.66 17.96
C THR A 157 -13.08 -6.37 16.73
N LEU A 158 -14.34 -5.92 16.92
CA LEU A 158 -15.23 -5.57 15.82
C LEU A 158 -14.71 -4.39 15.00
N LEU A 159 -14.18 -3.35 15.67
CA LEU A 159 -13.57 -2.20 15.00
C LEU A 159 -12.32 -2.59 14.22
N ALA A 160 -11.45 -3.44 14.78
CA ALA A 160 -10.26 -3.94 14.11
C ALA A 160 -10.60 -4.79 12.88
N VAL A 161 -11.61 -5.66 12.97
CA VAL A 161 -12.10 -6.46 11.84
C VAL A 161 -12.70 -5.56 10.76
N ALA A 162 -13.56 -4.61 11.14
CA ALA A 162 -14.15 -3.66 10.20
C ALA A 162 -13.07 -2.82 9.50
N LEU A 163 -12.10 -2.30 10.27
CA LEU A 163 -10.97 -1.55 9.75
C LEU A 163 -10.13 -2.41 8.79
N GLY A 164 -9.80 -3.64 9.17
CA GLY A 164 -9.04 -4.58 8.33
C GLY A 164 -9.74 -4.87 7.00
N LEU A 165 -11.08 -5.04 7.02
CA LEU A 165 -11.87 -5.21 5.81
C LEU A 165 -11.80 -3.97 4.90
N VAL A 166 -11.99 -2.77 5.47
CA VAL A 166 -11.96 -1.52 4.68
C VAL A 166 -10.54 -1.25 4.14
N VAL A 167 -9.50 -1.47 4.94
CA VAL A 167 -8.10 -1.37 4.51
C VAL A 167 -7.82 -2.36 3.38
N GLY A 168 -8.28 -3.61 3.50
CA GLY A 168 -8.14 -4.63 2.47
C GLY A 168 -8.83 -4.25 1.16
N VAL A 169 -10.04 -3.68 1.23
CA VAL A 169 -10.75 -3.15 0.06
C VAL A 169 -9.96 -2.00 -0.58
N ASN A 170 -9.44 -1.06 0.22
CA ASN A 170 -8.62 0.04 -0.28
C ASN A 170 -7.35 -0.46 -0.97
N ALA A 171 -6.63 -1.41 -0.37
CA ALA A 171 -5.45 -2.02 -0.98
C ALA A 171 -5.80 -2.71 -2.31
N GLY A 172 -6.90 -3.49 -2.34
CA GLY A 172 -7.41 -4.13 -3.54
C GLY A 172 -7.77 -3.13 -4.64
N LEU A 173 -8.41 -2.01 -4.29
CA LEU A 173 -8.76 -0.96 -5.25
C LEU A 173 -7.53 -0.21 -5.79
N ILE A 174 -6.55 0.08 -4.93
CA ILE A 174 -5.28 0.69 -5.36
C ILE A 174 -4.62 -0.23 -6.39
N LEU A 175 -4.38 -1.50 -6.03
CA LEU A 175 -3.72 -2.48 -6.88
C LEU A 175 -4.52 -2.77 -8.16
N GLY A 176 -5.84 -2.87 -8.05
CA GLY A 176 -6.74 -3.11 -9.17
C GLY A 176 -6.65 -2.01 -10.22
N ARG A 177 -6.70 -0.74 -9.79
CA ARG A 177 -6.78 0.41 -10.69
C ARG A 177 -5.44 0.79 -11.31
N THR A 178 -4.34 0.54 -10.61
CA THR A 178 -3.01 0.91 -11.10
C THR A 178 -2.35 -0.31 -11.73
N TRP A 179 -1.91 -1.26 -10.90
CA TRP A 179 -1.01 -2.33 -11.29
C TRP A 179 -1.67 -3.43 -12.11
N LEU A 180 -2.79 -4.00 -11.64
CA LEU A 180 -3.44 -5.13 -12.30
C LEU A 180 -4.00 -4.72 -13.67
N ALA A 181 -4.56 -3.51 -13.78
CA ALA A 181 -4.97 -2.94 -15.06
C ALA A 181 -3.81 -2.87 -16.05
N ALA A 182 -2.65 -2.35 -15.63
CA ALA A 182 -1.46 -2.27 -16.49
C ALA A 182 -0.92 -3.66 -16.86
N LEU A 183 -0.91 -4.60 -15.91
CA LEU A 183 -0.42 -5.96 -16.13
C LEU A 183 -1.25 -6.71 -17.18
N SER A 184 -2.57 -6.48 -17.20
CA SER A 184 -3.46 -7.05 -18.22
C SER A 184 -3.18 -6.52 -19.64
N SER A 185 -2.65 -5.30 -19.73
CA SER A 185 -2.34 -4.62 -21.00
C SER A 185 -0.92 -4.85 -21.53
N ASP A 186 0.07 -5.09 -20.65
CA ASP A 186 1.50 -5.26 -21.00
C ASP A 186 2.17 -6.34 -20.11
N SER A 187 1.92 -7.61 -20.44
CA SER A 187 2.59 -8.77 -19.81
C SER A 187 3.96 -9.02 -20.43
N ARG A 188 4.99 -9.23 -19.59
CA ARG A 188 6.37 -9.58 -20.05
C ARG A 188 6.78 -10.99 -19.64
N GLY A 189 5.80 -11.88 -19.45
CA GLY A 189 6.00 -13.29 -19.13
C GLY A 189 5.70 -13.63 -17.66
N ARG A 190 5.16 -14.83 -17.46
CA ARG A 190 4.58 -15.30 -16.19
C ARG A 190 5.50 -15.16 -14.98
N GLY A 191 6.78 -15.52 -15.11
CA GLY A 191 7.73 -15.44 -13.99
C GLY A 191 8.04 -14.00 -13.56
N TRP A 192 8.21 -13.08 -14.52
CA TRP A 192 8.49 -11.68 -14.21
C TRP A 192 7.26 -10.94 -13.67
N ASP A 193 6.09 -11.29 -14.18
CA ASP A 193 4.82 -10.74 -13.71
C ASP A 193 4.52 -11.18 -12.26
N ILE A 194 4.86 -12.42 -11.90
CA ILE A 194 4.80 -12.89 -10.50
C ILE A 194 5.82 -12.15 -9.62
N PHE A 195 7.07 -12.04 -10.06
CA PHE A 195 8.12 -11.37 -9.28
C PHE A 195 7.78 -9.89 -9.04
N THR A 196 7.43 -9.16 -10.09
CA THR A 196 7.06 -7.75 -9.97
C THR A 196 5.74 -7.55 -9.25
N GLY A 197 4.77 -8.46 -9.41
CA GLY A 197 3.55 -8.47 -8.61
C GLY A 197 3.85 -8.61 -7.12
N GLY A 198 4.77 -9.50 -6.75
CA GLY A 198 5.24 -9.65 -5.38
C GLY A 198 5.88 -8.38 -4.83
N LEU A 199 6.74 -7.70 -5.60
CA LEU A 199 7.34 -6.43 -5.19
C LEU A 199 6.31 -5.32 -5.00
N VAL A 200 5.33 -5.21 -5.90
CA VAL A 200 4.32 -4.14 -5.84
C VAL A 200 3.37 -4.35 -4.67
N ILE A 201 2.94 -5.59 -4.44
CA ILE A 201 2.00 -5.95 -3.37
C ILE A 201 2.69 -5.97 -1.99
N GLY A 202 3.97 -6.35 -1.95
CA GLY A 202 4.73 -6.50 -0.71
C GLY A 202 5.39 -5.23 -0.18
N ALA A 203 5.44 -4.14 -0.95
CA ALA A 203 5.96 -2.84 -0.52
C ALA A 203 4.90 -2.02 0.21
#